data_AF-A0A1H4G3C5-F1
#
_entry.id   AF-A0A1H4G3C5-F1
#
_cell.length_a   1.000
_cell.length_b   1.000
_cell.length_c   1.000
_cell.angle_alpha   90.00
_cell.angle_beta   90.00
_cell.angle_gamma   90.00
#
_symmetry.space_group_name_H-M   'P 1'
#
loop_
_entity.id
_entity.type
_entity.pdbx_description
1 polymer ?
#
loop_
_entity_poly.entity_id
_entity_poly.type
_entity_poly.pdbx_seq_one_letter_code
_entity_poly.pdbx_strand_id
1 'polypeptide(L)'
;MFKLSRLAKAKAAEQYADPLEAQRAWLRGEIINALRQVYDPEIPVNIYDLGLIYALTLDDNNNVHIKMTLTSPGCPVAGSLPGQVEAAARSPIEVNDVTVELVWSPPWNQSRMSEAARLQLDMF
;
A
#
# COMPACT_ATOMS: atom_id res chain seq x y z
N MET A 1 16.22 21.24 2.84
CA MET A 1 15.18 20.21 2.64
C MET A 1 15.20 19.06 3.67
N PHE A 2 16.25 18.89 4.51
CA PHE A 2 16.40 17.81 5.51
C PHE A 2 15.60 17.94 6.82
N LYS A 3 14.85 19.04 7.05
CA LYS A 3 14.19 19.30 8.35
C LYS A 3 12.87 18.54 8.53
N LEU A 4 12.10 18.30 7.45
CA LEU A 4 10.78 17.68 7.57
C LEU A 4 10.84 16.18 7.87
N SER A 5 11.79 15.45 7.28
CA SER A 5 11.93 14.00 7.52
C SER A 5 12.32 13.66 8.95
N ARG A 6 13.13 14.50 9.61
CA ARG A 6 13.50 14.34 11.03
C ARG A 6 12.34 14.57 11.99
N LEU A 7 11.44 15.50 11.70
CA LEU A 7 10.30 15.82 12.55
C LEU A 7 9.23 14.72 12.54
N ALA A 8 8.97 14.10 11.38
CA ALA A 8 8.04 12.99 11.27
C ALA A 8 8.55 11.73 12.00
N LYS A 9 9.84 11.40 11.85
CA LYS A 9 10.48 10.28 12.59
C LYS A 9 10.43 10.49 14.11
N ALA A 10 10.66 11.71 14.58
CA ALA A 10 10.63 12.04 16.02
C ALA A 10 9.24 11.82 16.65
N LYS A 11 8.16 12.18 15.95
CA LYS A 11 6.78 12.03 16.45
C LYS A 11 6.32 10.57 16.48
N ALA A 12 6.82 9.72 15.58
CA ALA A 12 6.57 8.28 15.63
C ALA A 12 7.28 7.63 16.83
N ALA A 13 8.51 8.05 17.15
CA ALA A 13 9.30 7.47 18.23
C ALA A 13 8.70 7.66 19.64
N GLU A 14 7.83 8.65 19.87
CA GLU A 14 7.15 8.84 21.17
C GLU A 14 6.10 7.75 21.48
N GLN A 15 5.60 7.04 20.46
CA GLN A 15 4.54 6.03 20.61
C GLN A 15 5.06 4.57 20.62
N TYR A 16 6.29 4.33 20.16
CA TYR A 16 6.88 2.99 20.04
C TYR A 16 8.12 2.86 20.94
N ALA A 17 8.15 1.83 21.79
CA ALA A 17 9.26 1.58 22.72
C ALA A 17 10.57 1.13 22.03
N ASP A 18 10.47 0.67 20.78
CA ASP A 18 11.60 0.23 19.96
C ASP A 18 11.81 1.20 18.77
N PRO A 19 12.98 1.85 18.65
CA PRO A 19 13.31 2.72 17.53
C PRO A 19 13.19 2.06 16.15
N LEU A 20 13.43 0.75 16.06
CA LEU A 20 13.35 0.01 14.79
C LEU A 20 11.88 -0.17 14.36
N GLU A 21 10.99 -0.45 15.32
CA GLU A 21 9.55 -0.50 15.08
C GLU A 21 8.98 0.87 14.68
N ALA A 22 9.43 1.95 15.31
CA ALA A 22 9.04 3.31 14.93
C ALA A 22 9.45 3.63 13.47
N GLN A 23 10.68 3.27 13.10
CA GLN A 23 11.23 3.44 11.76
C GLN A 23 10.43 2.64 10.72
N ARG A 24 10.05 1.39 11.02
CA ARG A 24 9.22 0.54 10.16
C ARG A 24 7.79 1.04 10.03
N ALA A 25 7.19 1.48 11.14
CA ALA A 25 5.83 2.05 11.13
C ALA A 25 5.78 3.30 10.24
N TRP A 26 6.79 4.16 10.35
CA TRP A 26 6.93 5.32 9.47
C TRP A 26 7.06 4.91 8.00
N LEU A 27 7.99 3.99 7.69
CA LEU A 27 8.22 3.53 6.32
C LEU A 27 6.97 2.86 5.72
N ARG A 28 6.28 2.04 6.52
CA ARG A 28 5.00 1.45 6.15
C ARG A 28 3.96 2.51 5.79
N GLY A 29 3.89 3.59 6.57
CA GLY A 29 3.01 4.72 6.29
C GLY A 29 3.32 5.37 4.94
N GLU A 30 4.60 5.61 4.65
CA GLU A 30 5.02 6.18 3.36
C GLU A 30 4.70 5.26 2.17
N ILE A 31 4.90 3.96 2.31
CA ILE A 31 4.52 2.98 1.29
C ILE A 31 2.99 3.01 1.07
N ILE A 32 2.19 3.00 2.14
CA ILE A 32 0.73 3.10 2.03
C ILE A 32 0.31 4.39 1.33
N ASN A 33 0.95 5.52 1.65
CA ASN A 33 0.68 6.80 1.00
C ASN A 33 0.99 6.77 -0.50
N ALA A 34 2.09 6.10 -0.89
CA ALA A 34 2.43 5.89 -2.30
C ALA A 34 1.41 4.96 -3.00
N LEU A 35 0.99 3.87 -2.36
CA LEU A 35 -0.02 2.95 -2.89
C LEU A 35 -1.38 3.63 -3.09
N ARG A 36 -1.76 4.59 -2.24
CA ARG A 36 -2.96 5.42 -2.42
C ARG A 36 -2.93 6.32 -3.65
N GLN A 37 -1.77 6.50 -4.29
CA GLN A 37 -1.65 7.24 -5.56
C GLN A 37 -1.88 6.33 -6.78
N VAL A 38 -1.98 5.02 -6.59
CA VAL A 38 -2.28 4.06 -7.67
C VAL A 38 -3.78 3.81 -7.69
N TYR A 39 -4.39 4.01 -8.85
CA TYR A 39 -5.83 3.88 -9.06
C TYR A 39 -6.14 2.66 -9.91
N ASP A 40 -7.26 2.00 -9.61
CA ASP A 40 -7.79 0.99 -10.51
C ASP A 40 -8.34 1.68 -11.79
N PRO A 41 -8.00 1.18 -12.99
CA PRO A 41 -8.40 1.81 -14.25
C PRO A 41 -9.87 1.60 -14.59
N GLU A 42 -10.54 0.62 -13.98
CA GLU A 42 -11.97 0.32 -14.18
C GLU A 42 -12.83 0.97 -13.09
N ILE A 43 -12.32 1.00 -11.86
CA ILE A 43 -13.00 1.60 -10.70
C ILE A 43 -12.19 2.82 -10.26
N PRO A 44 -12.71 4.07 -10.36
CA PRO A 44 -11.94 5.30 -10.13
C PRO A 44 -11.68 5.56 -8.63
N VAL A 45 -11.09 4.60 -7.94
CA VAL A 45 -10.74 4.58 -6.51
C VAL A 45 -9.32 4.02 -6.39
N ASN A 46 -8.56 4.50 -5.40
CA ASN A 46 -7.22 3.99 -5.19
C ASN A 46 -7.22 2.54 -4.71
N ILE A 47 -6.23 1.77 -5.11
CA ILE A 47 -6.16 0.32 -4.87
C ILE A 47 -6.13 -0.05 -3.38
N TYR A 48 -5.65 0.85 -2.53
CA TYR A 48 -5.53 0.60 -1.10
C TYR A 48 -6.91 0.69 -0.42
N ASP A 49 -7.63 1.78 -0.68
CA ASP A 49 -8.98 1.99 -0.14
C ASP A 49 -10.03 1.11 -0.85
N LEU A 50 -9.77 0.67 -2.07
CA LEU A 50 -10.53 -0.36 -2.76
C LEU A 50 -10.36 -1.75 -2.12
N GLY A 51 -9.34 -1.93 -1.27
CA GLY A 51 -9.09 -3.17 -0.55
C GLY A 51 -8.41 -4.26 -1.39
N LEU A 52 -7.65 -3.87 -2.42
CA LEU A 52 -6.88 -4.80 -3.26
C LEU A 52 -5.56 -5.24 -2.60
N ILE A 53 -5.06 -4.48 -1.62
CA ILE A 53 -3.86 -4.81 -0.86
C ILE A 53 -4.24 -5.66 0.36
N TYR A 54 -3.83 -6.92 0.38
CA TYR A 54 -4.18 -7.88 1.44
C TYR A 54 -3.14 -7.93 2.54
N ALA A 55 -1.87 -7.78 2.19
CA ALA A 55 -0.79 -7.74 3.15
C ALA A 55 0.34 -6.84 2.66
N LEU A 56 0.98 -6.18 3.62
CA LEU A 56 2.23 -5.44 3.44
C LEU A 56 3.11 -5.82 4.61
N THR A 57 4.25 -6.45 4.32
CA THR A 57 5.25 -6.85 5.30
C THR A 57 6.59 -6.24 4.95
N LEU A 58 7.31 -5.80 5.98
CA LEU A 58 8.67 -5.28 5.91
C LEU A 58 9.58 -6.26 6.66
N ASP A 59 10.69 -6.66 6.05
CA ASP A 59 11.72 -7.44 6.73
C ASP A 59 12.77 -6.55 7.43
N ASP A 60 13.78 -7.19 8.04
CA ASP A 60 14.86 -6.49 8.74
C ASP A 60 15.75 -5.62 7.82
N ASN A 61 15.70 -5.85 6.51
CA ASN A 61 16.49 -5.15 5.50
C ASN A 61 15.65 -4.12 4.71
N ASN A 62 14.44 -3.80 5.19
CA ASN A 62 13.47 -2.95 4.48
C ASN A 62 13.10 -3.46 3.08
N ASN A 63 13.12 -4.77 2.87
CA ASN A 63 12.46 -5.37 1.72
C ASN A 63 10.96 -5.42 1.98
N VAL A 64 10.18 -5.02 0.97
CA VAL A 64 8.73 -4.96 1.03
C VAL A 64 8.16 -6.17 0.31
N HIS A 65 7.30 -6.90 0.99
CA HIS A 65 6.50 -7.95 0.35
C HIS A 65 5.02 -7.56 0.43
N ILE A 66 4.39 -7.45 -0.73
CA ILE A 66 2.99 -7.05 -0.88
C ILE A 66 2.21 -8.23 -1.43
N LYS A 67 1.16 -8.65 -0.72
CA LYS A 67 0.14 -9.55 -1.29
C LYS A 67 -1.01 -8.70 -1.76
N MET A 68 -1.36 -8.82 -3.04
CA MET A 68 -2.49 -8.10 -3.62
C MET A 68 -3.37 -9.00 -4.46
N THR A 69 -4.57 -8.52 -4.78
CA THR A 69 -5.49 -9.18 -5.71
C THR A 69 -6.00 -8.17 -6.74
N LEU A 70 -6.82 -8.62 -7.69
CA LEU A 70 -7.50 -7.78 -8.67
C LEU A 70 -9.02 -7.89 -8.49
N THR A 71 -9.74 -6.88 -8.96
CA THR A 71 -11.21 -6.86 -8.97
C THR A 71 -11.79 -7.98 -9.82
N SER A 72 -11.15 -8.31 -10.95
CA SER A 72 -11.53 -9.39 -11.87
C SER A 72 -10.31 -10.17 -12.39
N PRO A 73 -10.34 -11.52 -12.36
CA PRO A 73 -9.28 -12.33 -12.94
C PRO A 73 -9.32 -12.26 -14.48
N GLY A 74 -8.15 -12.01 -15.10
CA GLY A 74 -7.98 -12.11 -16.55
C GLY A 74 -8.14 -10.83 -17.36
N CYS A 75 -8.34 -9.66 -16.73
CA CYS A 75 -8.36 -8.39 -17.48
C CYS A 75 -6.93 -7.96 -17.89
N PRO A 76 -6.66 -7.70 -19.19
CA PRO A 76 -5.34 -7.26 -19.67
C PRO A 76 -4.86 -5.98 -18.99
N VAL A 77 -5.79 -5.07 -18.65
CA VAL A 77 -5.49 -3.78 -18.05
C VAL A 77 -5.08 -3.95 -16.58
N ALA A 78 -5.77 -4.84 -15.86
CA ALA A 78 -5.46 -5.19 -14.48
C ALA A 78 -4.09 -5.90 -14.35
N GLY A 79 -3.59 -6.53 -15.43
CA GLY A 79 -2.24 -7.10 -15.49
C GLY A 79 -1.11 -6.08 -15.37
N SER A 80 -1.36 -4.80 -15.60
CA SER A 80 -0.38 -3.73 -15.40
C SER A 80 -0.29 -3.23 -13.96
N LEU A 81 -1.33 -3.47 -13.14
CA LEU A 81 -1.41 -2.99 -11.77
C LEU A 81 -0.29 -3.52 -10.87
N PRO A 82 0.07 -4.83 -10.88
CA PRO A 82 1.17 -5.32 -10.06
C PRO A 82 2.49 -4.57 -10.27
N GLY A 83 2.82 -4.23 -11.52
CA GLY A 83 4.02 -3.43 -11.84
C GLY A 83 3.93 -1.98 -11.36
N GLN A 84 2.75 -1.36 -11.46
CA GLN A 84 2.52 -0.02 -10.90
C GLN A 84 2.62 -0.01 -9.36
N VAL A 85 2.11 -1.06 -8.72
CA VAL A 85 2.20 -1.28 -7.27
C VAL A 85 3.64 -1.44 -6.83
N GLU A 86 4.41 -2.28 -7.53
CA GLU A 86 5.83 -2.47 -7.24
C GLU A 86 6.59 -1.14 -7.36
N ALA A 87 6.38 -0.41 -8.46
CA ALA A 87 7.02 0.87 -8.70
C ALA A 87 6.67 1.93 -7.63
N ALA A 88 5.39 2.04 -7.27
CA ALA A 88 4.93 2.97 -6.25
C ALA A 88 5.50 2.61 -4.87
N ALA A 89 5.50 1.33 -4.50
CA ALA A 89 6.04 0.86 -3.23
C ALA A 89 7.57 0.96 -3.15
N ARG A 90 8.28 0.98 -4.29
CA ARG A 90 9.74 1.20 -4.35
C ARG A 90 10.12 2.69 -4.26
N SER A 91 9.18 3.60 -4.46
CA SER A 91 9.44 5.06 -4.47
C SER A 91 10.00 5.65 -3.14
N PRO A 92 9.63 5.16 -1.95
CA PRO A 92 10.18 5.69 -0.69
C PRO A 92 11.67 5.39 -0.53
N ILE A 93 12.46 6.38 -0.10
CA ILE A 93 13.94 6.34 -0.13
C ILE A 93 14.60 5.24 0.72
N GLU A 94 13.89 4.67 1.70
CA GLU A 94 14.44 3.65 2.61
C GLU A 94 14.01 2.22 2.25
N VAL A 95 13.29 2.04 1.13
CA VAL A 95 12.93 0.72 0.58
C VAL A 95 14.09 0.15 -0.21
N ASN A 96 14.47 -1.09 0.09
CA ASN A 96 15.55 -1.78 -0.60
C ASN A 96 15.04 -2.54 -1.84
N ASP A 97 14.15 -3.51 -1.62
CA ASP A 97 13.52 -4.27 -2.69
C ASP A 97 12.00 -4.40 -2.48
N VAL A 98 11.27 -4.67 -3.56
CA VAL A 98 9.81 -4.85 -3.52
C VAL A 98 9.44 -6.10 -4.30
N THR A 99 8.72 -7.00 -3.66
CA THR A 99 8.08 -8.15 -4.31
C THR A 99 6.57 -8.02 -4.18
N VAL A 100 5.87 -8.12 -5.31
CA VAL A 100 4.41 -8.14 -5.37
C VAL A 100 3.94 -9.54 -5.74
N GLU A 101 3.25 -10.18 -4.82
CA GLU A 101 2.60 -11.47 -5.01
C GLU A 101 1.12 -11.26 -5.33
N LEU A 102 0.70 -11.75 -6.50
CA LEU A 102 -0.71 -11.76 -6.88
C LEU A 102 -1.39 -12.99 -6.32
N VAL A 103 -2.40 -12.77 -5.47
CA VAL A 103 -3.21 -13.82 -4.84
C VAL A 103 -4.68 -13.72 -5.29
N TRP A 104 -5.34 -14.86 -5.39
CA TRP A 104 -6.75 -14.96 -5.80
C TRP A 104 -7.67 -15.45 -4.68
N SER A 105 -7.08 -15.88 -3.56
CA SER A 105 -7.81 -16.37 -2.39
C SER A 105 -7.43 -15.56 -1.15
N PRO A 106 -8.41 -15.03 -0.40
CA PRO A 106 -9.84 -14.99 -0.75
C PRO A 106 -10.12 -14.10 -1.97
N PRO A 107 -11.18 -14.37 -2.75
CA PRO A 107 -11.55 -13.50 -3.86
C PRO A 107 -11.96 -12.12 -3.35
N TRP A 108 -11.67 -11.09 -4.14
CA TRP A 108 -12.08 -9.73 -3.81
C TRP A 108 -13.61 -9.58 -3.92
N ASN A 109 -14.17 -8.76 -3.05
CA ASN A 109 -15.53 -8.26 -3.17
C ASN A 109 -15.64 -6.89 -2.48
N GLN A 110 -16.75 -6.18 -2.75
CA GLN A 110 -16.98 -4.81 -2.29
C GLN A 110 -16.97 -4.64 -0.76
N SER A 111 -17.17 -5.70 0.02
CA SER A 111 -17.09 -5.63 1.49
C SER A 111 -15.69 -5.28 2.00
N ARG A 112 -14.67 -5.37 1.14
CA ARG A 112 -13.28 -5.00 1.43
C ARG A 112 -13.00 -3.50 1.25
N MET A 113 -13.90 -2.76 0.61
CA MET A 113 -13.73 -1.33 0.41
C MET A 113 -13.77 -0.59 1.75
N SER A 114 -12.94 0.45 1.86
CA SER A 114 -13.04 1.41 2.95
C SER A 114 -14.39 2.14 2.93
N GLU A 115 -14.75 2.78 4.04
CA GLU A 115 -15.94 3.65 4.09
C GLU A 115 -15.83 4.80 3.08
N ALA A 116 -14.64 5.42 2.97
CA ALA A 116 -14.38 6.49 2.02
C ALA A 116 -14.55 6.05 0.56
N ALA A 117 -14.08 4.83 0.22
CA ALA A 117 -14.25 4.27 -1.12
C ALA A 117 -15.74 4.03 -1.46
N ARG A 118 -16.53 3.50 -0.51
CA ARG A 118 -17.97 3.30 -0.70
C ARG A 118 -18.72 4.61 -0.87
N LEU A 119 -18.32 5.66 -0.15
CA LEU A 119 -18.92 6.99 -0.27
C LEU A 119 -18.64 7.61 -1.64
N GLN A 120 -17.40 7.46 -2.13
CA GLN A 120 -17.00 7.95 -3.44
C GLN A 120 -17.75 7.27 -4.59
N LEU A 121 -18.20 6.03 -4.39
CA LEU A 121 -18.98 5.27 -5.37
C LEU A 121 -20.50 5.34 -5.14
N ASP A 122 -20.97 6.21 -4.23
CA ASP A 122 -22.40 6.42 -3.93
C ASP A 122 -23.14 5.13 -3.50
N MET A 123 -22.46 4.28 -2.69
CA MET A 123 -22.96 2.96 -2.29
C MET A 123 -23.70 2.94 -0.93
N PHE A 124 -24.37 4.04 -0.56
CA PHE A 124 -25.08 4.21 0.71
C PHE A 124 -26.60 4.25 0.56
#